data_AF-A0A238WQ67-F1
#
_entry.id   AF-A0A238WQ67-F1
#
_cell.length_a   1.000
_cell.length_b   1.000
_cell.length_c   1.000
_cell.angle_alpha   90.00
_cell.angle_beta   90.00
_cell.angle_gamma   90.00
#
_symmetry.space_group_name_H-M   'P 1'
#
loop_
_entity.id
_entity.type
_entity.pdbx_description
1 polymer ?
#
loop_
_entity_poly.entity_id
_entity_poly.type
_entity_poly.pdbx_seq_one_letter_code
_entity_poly.pdbx_strand_id
1 'polypeptide(L)'
;MRNTILLSKEYISKEEVLQKLKQLGEKYQYRINDVDALDLNDIDFYRDISDEETYSIGFWVIDKSRFFEDVYEIDSNNYYISIFITHHSEMLSELNILLKDIMTQYPEMNVTDEFYEDFYNIEDINSGNIAAWLKE
;
A
#
# COMPACT_ATOMS: atom_id res chain seq x y z
N MET A 1 -12.61 -6.58 -4.79
CA MET A 1 -11.44 -5.71 -4.53
C MET A 1 -11.46 -5.36 -3.07
N ARG A 2 -10.29 -5.24 -2.45
CA ARG A 2 -10.10 -4.81 -1.07
C ARG A 2 -9.20 -3.58 -1.05
N ASN A 3 -9.30 -2.78 -0.01
CA ASN A 3 -8.42 -1.66 0.23
C ASN A 3 -7.54 -1.94 1.44
N THR A 4 -6.23 -1.78 1.23
CA THR A 4 -5.22 -1.74 2.28
C THR A 4 -4.69 -0.32 2.38
N ILE A 5 -4.47 0.17 3.58
CA ILE A 5 -4.12 1.57 3.83
C ILE A 5 -2.83 1.63 4.62
N LEU A 6 -1.86 2.42 4.14
CA LEU A 6 -0.64 2.74 4.87
C LEU A 6 -0.79 4.13 5.50
N LEU A 7 -0.47 4.19 6.80
CA LEU A 7 -0.43 5.42 7.57
C LEU A 7 1.00 5.74 7.99
N SER A 8 1.39 7.02 7.95
CA SER A 8 2.69 7.49 8.43
C SER A 8 2.54 8.64 9.44
N LYS A 9 3.55 8.82 10.29
CA LYS A 9 3.61 9.95 11.24
C LYS A 9 3.95 11.27 10.55
N GLU A 10 4.72 11.19 9.47
CA GLU A 10 5.23 12.34 8.73
C GLU A 10 4.92 12.21 7.24
N TYR A 11 4.80 13.35 6.57
CA TYR A 11 4.59 13.37 5.13
C TYR A 11 5.82 12.85 4.39
N ILE A 12 5.61 11.88 3.52
CA ILE A 12 6.63 11.36 2.60
C ILE A 12 6.33 11.91 1.22
N SER A 13 7.36 12.36 0.50
CA SER A 13 7.17 12.95 -0.81
C SER A 13 6.49 11.97 -1.76
N LYS A 14 5.33 12.37 -2.32
CA LYS A 14 4.62 11.59 -3.34
C LYS A 14 5.53 11.16 -4.49
N GLU A 15 6.38 12.07 -4.97
CA GLU A 15 7.34 11.75 -6.04
C GLU A 15 8.32 10.64 -5.62
N GLU A 16 8.84 10.71 -4.39
CA GLU A 16 9.76 9.70 -3.86
C GLU A 16 9.05 8.34 -3.72
N VAL A 17 7.83 8.33 -3.16
CA VAL A 17 7.02 7.11 -3.03
C VAL A 17 6.74 6.50 -4.40
N LEU A 18 6.31 7.28 -5.39
CA LEU A 18 6.03 6.78 -6.73
C LEU A 18 7.30 6.23 -7.41
N GLN A 19 8.45 6.88 -7.25
CA GLN A 19 9.72 6.34 -7.74
C GLN A 19 10.07 5.01 -7.08
N LYS A 20 9.83 4.86 -5.77
CA LYS A 20 10.03 3.60 -5.04
C LYS A 20 9.08 2.52 -5.49
N LEU A 21 7.80 2.84 -5.66
CA LEU A 21 6.82 1.90 -6.19
C LEU A 21 7.25 1.43 -7.58
N LYS A 22 7.66 2.33 -8.49
CA LYS A 22 8.20 1.93 -9.81
C LYS A 22 9.37 0.95 -9.69
N GLN A 23 10.34 1.22 -8.79
CA GLN A 23 11.46 0.30 -8.53
C GLN A 23 11.01 -1.07 -8.02
N LEU A 24 10.01 -1.12 -7.14
CA LEU A 24 9.43 -2.38 -6.66
C LEU A 24 8.69 -3.11 -7.78
N GLY A 25 7.91 -2.38 -8.57
CA GLY A 25 7.22 -2.88 -9.75
C GLY A 25 8.18 -3.59 -10.71
N GLU A 26 9.30 -2.94 -11.03
CA GLU A 26 10.37 -3.47 -11.87
C GLU A 26 11.06 -4.68 -11.23
N LYS A 27 11.42 -4.59 -9.94
CA LYS A 27 12.05 -5.68 -9.18
C LYS A 27 11.22 -6.96 -9.22
N TYR A 28 9.89 -6.84 -9.11
CA TYR A 28 8.97 -7.97 -9.09
C TYR A 28 8.33 -8.30 -10.44
N GLN A 29 8.82 -7.64 -11.51
CA GLN A 29 8.41 -7.88 -12.90
C GLN A 29 6.91 -7.67 -13.15
N TYR A 30 6.33 -6.64 -12.54
CA TYR A 30 4.97 -6.21 -12.85
C TYR A 30 4.95 -5.42 -14.16
N ARG A 31 3.84 -5.52 -14.90
CA ARG A 31 3.51 -4.50 -15.90
C ARG A 31 3.03 -3.27 -15.15
N ILE A 32 3.73 -2.15 -15.30
CA ILE A 32 3.43 -0.90 -14.60
C ILE A 32 2.66 0.02 -15.54
N ASN A 33 1.57 0.62 -15.04
CA ASN A 33 0.92 1.74 -15.68
C ASN A 33 0.91 2.93 -14.72
N ASP A 34 1.43 4.08 -15.15
CA ASP A 34 1.54 5.30 -14.35
C ASP A 34 0.47 6.35 -14.69
N VAL A 35 -0.49 5.98 -15.54
CA VAL A 35 -1.65 6.79 -15.88
C VAL A 35 -2.88 5.87 -15.96
N ASP A 36 -3.71 5.89 -14.93
CA ASP A 36 -5.02 5.25 -15.01
C ASP A 36 -5.90 6.07 -15.96
N ALA A 37 -6.57 5.41 -16.90
CA ALA A 37 -7.52 6.07 -17.81
C ALA A 37 -8.77 6.60 -17.07
N LEU A 38 -8.93 6.24 -15.80
CA LEU A 38 -10.02 6.62 -14.91
C LEU A 38 -9.60 7.54 -13.74
N ASP A 39 -8.32 7.98 -13.69
CA ASP A 39 -7.76 8.91 -12.67
C ASP A 39 -7.91 8.46 -11.20
N LEU A 40 -8.05 7.16 -10.91
CA LEU A 40 -8.27 6.69 -9.54
C LEU A 40 -6.96 6.41 -8.78
N ASN A 41 -5.95 5.86 -9.45
CA ASN A 41 -4.65 5.53 -8.88
C ASN A 41 -3.54 6.33 -9.55
N ASP A 42 -2.46 6.61 -8.80
CA ASP A 42 -1.26 7.23 -9.36
C ASP A 42 -0.38 6.21 -10.11
N ILE A 43 -0.46 4.93 -9.70
CA ILE A 43 0.29 3.84 -10.33
C ILE A 43 -0.42 2.50 -10.11
N ASP A 44 -0.52 1.69 -11.16
CA ASP A 44 -1.06 0.35 -11.12
C ASP A 44 0.00 -0.68 -11.52
N PHE A 45 0.06 -1.77 -10.75
CA PHE A 45 0.81 -2.98 -11.10
C PHE A 45 -0.16 -4.03 -11.62
N TYR A 46 0.16 -4.61 -12.76
CA TYR A 46 -0.59 -5.69 -13.36
C TYR A 46 0.25 -6.96 -13.45
N ARG A 47 -0.41 -8.09 -13.21
CA ARG A 47 0.13 -9.43 -13.47
C ARG A 47 -0.85 -10.17 -14.36
N ASP A 48 -0.36 -10.54 -15.54
CA ASP A 48 -1.11 -11.37 -16.48
C ASP A 48 -1.10 -12.82 -15.96
N ILE A 49 -2.28 -13.39 -15.78
CA ILE A 49 -2.50 -14.77 -15.30
C ILE A 49 -2.74 -15.69 -16.49
N SER A 50 -3.49 -15.20 -17.47
CA SER A 50 -3.72 -15.83 -18.76
C SER A 50 -3.92 -14.76 -19.84
N ASP A 51 -4.19 -15.18 -21.07
CA ASP A 51 -4.49 -14.26 -22.18
C ASP A 51 -5.77 -13.44 -21.95
N GLU A 52 -6.67 -13.89 -21.06
CA GLU A 52 -7.96 -13.25 -20.77
C GLU A 52 -8.08 -12.71 -19.35
N GLU A 53 -7.08 -12.97 -18.49
CA GLU A 53 -7.15 -12.66 -17.05
C GLU A 53 -5.91 -11.91 -16.59
N THR A 54 -6.13 -10.72 -16.02
CA THR A 54 -5.11 -9.88 -15.42
C THR A 54 -5.56 -9.49 -14.02
N TYR A 55 -4.67 -9.65 -13.04
CA TYR A 55 -4.85 -9.07 -11.71
C TYR A 55 -4.06 -7.78 -11.55
N SER A 56 -4.52 -6.96 -10.62
CA SER A 56 -3.94 -5.65 -10.35
C SER A 56 -3.79 -5.32 -8.86
N ILE A 57 -2.79 -4.49 -8.58
CA ILE A 57 -2.59 -3.74 -7.34
C ILE A 57 -2.43 -2.28 -7.74
N GLY A 58 -3.36 -1.42 -7.32
CA GLY A 58 -3.36 0.01 -7.58
C GLY A 58 -2.95 0.79 -6.34
N PHE A 59 -2.14 1.82 -6.53
CA PHE A 59 -1.63 2.67 -5.46
C PHE A 59 -2.05 4.12 -5.71
N TRP A 60 -2.68 4.70 -4.70
CA TRP A 60 -2.98 6.11 -4.64
C TRP A 60 -2.23 6.75 -3.48
N VAL A 61 -1.28 7.63 -3.81
CA VAL A 61 -0.39 8.28 -2.86
C VAL A 61 -0.92 9.68 -2.55
N ILE A 62 -1.05 9.96 -1.25
CA ILE A 62 -1.66 11.19 -0.77
C ILE A 62 -0.74 12.39 -0.99
N ASP A 63 -1.30 13.44 -1.59
CA ASP A 63 -0.62 14.71 -1.79
C ASP A 63 -0.43 15.48 -0.48
N LYS A 64 0.65 16.25 -0.40
CA LYS A 64 1.00 17.05 0.80
C LYS A 64 -0.14 17.94 1.30
N SER A 65 -0.95 18.50 0.40
CA SER A 65 -2.07 19.37 0.75
C SER A 65 -3.19 18.64 1.50
N ARG A 66 -3.28 17.32 1.33
CA ARG A 66 -4.32 16.44 1.90
C ARG A 66 -3.81 15.57 3.04
N PHE A 67 -2.50 15.46 3.21
CA PHE A 67 -1.89 14.54 4.17
C PHE A 67 -2.40 14.71 5.61
N PHE A 68 -2.66 15.94 6.07
CA PHE A 68 -3.12 16.19 7.44
C PHE A 68 -4.65 16.19 7.60
N GLU A 69 -5.41 15.75 6.58
CA GLU A 69 -6.89 15.75 6.62
C GLU A 69 -7.43 14.61 7.49
N ASP A 70 -6.87 13.41 7.36
CA ASP A 70 -7.35 12.20 8.04
C ASP A 70 -6.32 11.73 9.09
N VAL A 71 -6.64 11.95 10.37
CA VAL A 71 -5.76 11.62 11.51
C VAL A 71 -6.32 10.46 12.33
N TYR A 72 -5.44 9.54 12.71
CA TYR A 72 -5.71 8.39 13.56
C TYR A 72 -4.74 8.37 14.74
N GLU A 73 -5.25 8.18 15.94
CA GLU A 73 -4.44 8.05 17.14
C GLU A 73 -4.16 6.57 17.42
N ILE A 74 -2.88 6.18 17.36
CA ILE A 74 -2.40 4.81 17.60
C ILE A 74 -1.31 4.91 18.68
N ASP A 75 -1.49 4.24 19.81
CA ASP A 75 -0.56 4.27 20.95
C ASP A 75 -0.13 5.70 21.35
N SER A 76 -1.11 6.62 21.44
CA SER A 76 -0.88 8.05 21.77
C SER A 76 -0.02 8.81 20.76
N ASN A 77 0.15 8.29 19.55
CA ASN A 77 0.81 8.95 18.44
C ASN A 77 -0.21 9.23 17.33
N ASN A 78 -0.08 10.40 16.69
CA ASN A 78 -0.89 10.71 15.52
C ASN A 78 -0.26 10.11 14.27
N TYR A 79 -1.11 9.46 13.48
CA TYR A 79 -0.82 8.88 12.17
C TYR A 79 -1.78 9.46 11.14
N TYR A 80 -1.31 9.55 9.91
CA TYR A 80 -2.07 10.12 8.81
C TYR A 80 -2.05 9.18 7.62
N ILE A 81 -3.12 9.18 6.82
CA ILE A 81 -3.17 8.34 5.62
C ILE A 81 -2.14 8.81 4.60
N SER A 82 -1.31 7.89 4.12
CA SER A 82 -0.21 8.16 3.19
C SER A 82 -0.42 7.49 1.84
N ILE A 83 -0.91 6.24 1.85
CA ILE A 83 -1.12 5.46 0.63
C ILE A 83 -2.39 4.63 0.77
N PHE A 84 -3.30 4.74 -0.19
CA PHE A 84 -4.37 3.78 -0.42
C PHE A 84 -3.91 2.73 -1.44
N ILE A 85 -4.19 1.46 -1.15
CA ILE A 85 -3.81 0.34 -2.00
C ILE A 85 -5.05 -0.49 -2.31
N THR A 86 -5.52 -0.43 -3.55
CA THR A 86 -6.64 -1.25 -4.03
C THR A 86 -6.09 -2.50 -4.69
N HIS A 87 -6.64 -3.68 -4.39
CA HIS A 87 -6.14 -4.90 -5.01
C HIS A 87 -7.20 -5.99 -5.17
N HIS A 88 -6.90 -6.93 -6.07
CA HIS A 88 -7.61 -8.21 -6.15
C HIS A 88 -7.23 -9.09 -4.96
N SER A 89 -8.18 -9.88 -4.45
CA SER A 89 -7.95 -10.79 -3.31
C SER A 89 -6.87 -11.83 -3.59
N GLU A 90 -6.78 -12.22 -4.84
CA GLU A 90 -5.85 -13.21 -5.39
C GLU A 90 -4.40 -12.69 -5.42
N MET A 91 -4.21 -11.38 -5.24
CA MET A 91 -2.91 -10.71 -5.18
C MET A 91 -2.44 -10.46 -3.74
N LEU A 92 -3.03 -11.13 -2.74
CA LEU A 92 -2.67 -10.90 -1.34
C LEU A 92 -1.19 -11.24 -1.07
N SER A 93 -0.62 -12.23 -1.78
CA SER A 93 0.78 -12.65 -1.63
C SER A 93 1.74 -11.60 -2.05
N GLU A 94 1.45 -11.10 -3.22
CA GLU A 94 2.13 -10.05 -3.90
C GLU A 94 2.05 -8.77 -3.07
N LEU A 95 0.85 -8.44 -2.58
CA LEU A 95 0.65 -7.28 -1.72
C LEU A 95 1.47 -7.38 -0.45
N ASN A 96 1.47 -8.53 0.23
CA ASN A 96 2.23 -8.72 1.46
C ASN A 96 3.74 -8.58 1.28
N ILE A 97 4.27 -9.05 0.14
CA ILE A 97 5.66 -8.84 -0.24
C ILE A 97 5.95 -7.34 -0.43
N LEU A 98 5.06 -6.62 -1.13
CA LEU A 98 5.21 -5.19 -1.38
C LEU A 98 5.09 -4.37 -0.08
N LEU A 99 4.12 -4.69 0.79
CA LEU A 99 3.95 -4.04 2.09
C LEU A 99 5.19 -4.17 2.96
N LYS A 100 5.77 -5.38 3.03
CA LYS A 100 7.05 -5.61 3.74
C LYS A 100 8.16 -4.73 3.21
N ASP A 101 8.31 -4.65 1.89
CA ASP A 101 9.35 -3.84 1.25
C ASP A 101 9.12 -2.32 1.44
N ILE A 102 7.87 -1.86 1.39
CA ILE A 102 7.51 -0.44 1.64
C ILE A 102 7.76 -0.09 3.10
N MET A 103 7.19 -0.86 4.03
CA MET A 103 7.31 -0.60 5.46
C MET A 103 8.72 -0.86 6.02
N THR A 104 9.56 -1.64 5.34
CA THR A 104 10.99 -1.72 5.70
C THR A 104 11.73 -0.43 5.33
N GLN A 105 11.32 0.25 4.25
CA GLN A 105 11.87 1.54 3.87
C GLN A 105 11.32 2.69 4.73
N TYR A 106 10.09 2.55 5.22
CA TYR A 106 9.37 3.49 6.06
C TYR A 106 8.89 2.80 7.36
N PRO A 107 9.82 2.47 8.29
CA PRO A 107 9.52 1.65 9.47
C PRO A 107 8.58 2.31 10.46
N GLU A 108 8.37 3.62 10.36
CA GLU A 108 7.40 4.36 11.14
C GLU A 108 5.95 4.14 10.67
N MET A 109 5.71 3.49 9.53
CA MET A 109 4.37 3.27 9.00
C MET A 109 3.60 2.18 9.76
N ASN A 110 2.27 2.34 9.76
CA ASN A 110 1.33 1.27 10.08
C ASN A 110 0.50 0.91 8.86
N VAL A 111 0.01 -0.32 8.82
CA VAL A 111 -0.96 -0.80 7.84
C VAL A 111 -2.29 -1.16 8.51
N THR A 112 -3.39 -0.86 7.83
CA THR A 112 -4.76 -1.19 8.25
C THR A 112 -5.63 -1.51 7.04
N ASP A 113 -6.84 -2.00 7.28
CA ASP A 113 -7.84 -2.23 6.24
C ASP A 113 -8.83 -1.05 6.13
N GLU A 114 -9.80 -1.17 5.24
CA GLU A 114 -10.88 -0.19 5.04
C GLU A 114 -11.80 0.03 6.25
N PHE A 115 -11.75 -0.83 7.28
CA PHE A 115 -12.56 -0.71 8.48
C PHE A 115 -11.83 -0.03 9.64
N TYR A 116 -10.51 0.16 9.53
CA TYR A 116 -9.66 0.81 10.53
C TYR A 116 -9.76 0.16 11.93
N GLU A 117 -10.00 -1.15 11.98
CA GLU A 117 -10.20 -1.87 13.26
C GLU A 117 -8.87 -2.21 13.95
N ASP A 118 -7.89 -2.66 13.19
CA ASP A 118 -6.57 -3.05 13.67
C ASP A 118 -5.46 -2.33 12.88
N PHE A 119 -4.34 -2.04 13.57
CA PHE A 119 -3.16 -1.42 12.97
C PHE A 119 -1.93 -2.28 13.22
N TYR A 120 -1.15 -2.51 12.17
CA TYR A 120 0.05 -3.36 12.24
C TYR A 120 1.28 -2.60 11.81
N ASN A 121 2.34 -2.64 12.61
CA ASN A 121 3.64 -2.08 12.23
C ASN A 121 4.52 -3.15 11.54
N ILE A 122 5.72 -2.76 11.10
CA ILE A 122 6.63 -3.68 10.42
C ILE A 122 7.09 -4.87 11.30
N GLU A 123 7.12 -4.72 12.63
CA GLU A 123 7.45 -5.82 13.55
C GLU A 123 6.33 -6.86 13.62
N ASP A 124 5.06 -6.41 13.63
CA ASP A 124 3.89 -7.30 13.56
C ASP A 124 3.89 -8.11 12.26
N ILE A 125 4.13 -7.43 11.14
CA ILE A 125 4.20 -8.03 9.80
C ILE A 125 5.33 -9.08 9.72
N ASN A 126 6.48 -8.79 10.30
CA ASN A 126 7.64 -9.70 10.30
C ASN A 126 7.45 -10.90 11.25
N SER A 127 6.77 -10.71 12.37
CA SER A 127 6.49 -11.77 13.33
C SER A 127 5.30 -12.66 12.91
N GLY A 128 4.51 -12.22 11.93
CA GLY A 128 3.28 -12.90 11.50
C GLY A 128 2.14 -12.75 12.51
N ASN A 129 2.25 -11.84 13.47
CA ASN A 129 1.20 -11.55 14.45
C ASN A 129 0.15 -10.57 13.90
N ILE A 130 -0.44 -10.93 12.76
CA ILE A 130 -1.36 -10.07 12.00
C ILE A 130 -2.71 -10.77 11.73
N ALA A 131 -3.73 -10.00 11.35
CA ALA A 131 -5.05 -10.54 11.00
C ALA A 131 -5.02 -11.42 9.74
N ALA A 132 -6.04 -12.27 9.59
CA ALA A 132 -6.17 -13.19 8.47
C ALA A 132 -6.27 -12.50 7.10
N TRP A 133 -6.76 -11.25 7.06
CA TRP A 133 -6.83 -10.49 5.81
C TRP A 133 -5.45 -10.04 5.31
N LEU A 134 -4.46 -10.04 6.20
CA LEU A 134 -3.06 -9.68 5.94
C LEU A 134 -2.12 -10.89 6.07
N LYS A 135 -2.62 -12.02 6.57
CA LYS A 135 -1.94 -13.32 6.48
C LYS A 135 -2.27 -13.93 5.14
N GLU A 136 -1.25 -14.00 4.32
CA GLU A 136 -1.07 -15.06 3.34
C GLU A 136 -1.10 -16.45 3.99
#